data_AF-A0ABD3FM01-F1
#
_entry.id   AF-A0ABD3FM01-F1
#
_cell.length_a   1.000
_cell.length_b   1.000
_cell.length_c   1.000
_cell.angle_alpha   90.00
_cell.angle_beta   90.00
_cell.angle_gamma   90.00
#
_symmetry.space_group_name_H-M   'P 1'
#
loop_
_entity.id
_entity.type
_entity.pdbx_description
1 polymer ?
#
loop_
_entity_poly.entity_id
_entity_poly.type
_entity_poly.pdbx_seq_one_letter_code
_entity_poly.pdbx_strand_id
1 'polypeptide(L)'
;MILRFDLGLTRKVLTKRAREAKADQVQEYIDWLEPFYSTPEQLVFLNETAKDSRDGERRYSWSKRNTPAVVTLPFVRGERVSVLAAMSTD
;
A
#
# COMPACT_ATOMS: atom_id res chain seq x y z
N MET A 1 1.15 34.16 -15.57
CA MET A 1 0.59 33.21 -14.60
C MET A 1 0.98 31.80 -15.05
N ILE A 2 1.99 31.19 -14.45
CA ILE A 2 2.45 29.85 -14.83
C ILE A 2 1.64 28.84 -13.99
N LEU A 3 0.72 28.11 -14.63
CA LEU A 3 0.09 26.94 -14.01
C LEU A 3 1.17 25.87 -13.81
N ARG A 4 1.77 25.79 -12.63
CA ARG A 4 2.45 24.57 -12.18
C ARG A 4 1.38 23.62 -11.67
N PHE A 5 0.87 22.76 -12.55
CA PHE A 5 0.22 21.54 -12.10
C PHE A 5 1.30 20.65 -11.49
N ASP A 6 1.42 20.67 -10.16
CA ASP A 6 2.16 19.63 -9.47
C ASP A 6 1.32 18.35 -9.56
N LEU A 7 1.56 17.58 -10.62
CA LEU A 7 0.86 16.31 -10.89
C LEU A 7 1.23 15.22 -9.86
N GLY A 8 2.13 15.50 -8.89
CA GLY A 8 2.60 14.53 -7.91
C GLY A 8 3.36 13.34 -8.54
N LEU A 9 3.70 13.44 -9.83
CA LEU A 9 4.35 12.38 -10.60
C LEU A 9 5.84 12.38 -10.29
N THR A 10 6.24 11.52 -9.36
CA THR A 10 7.66 11.21 -9.15
C THR A 10 8.03 9.94 -9.91
N ARG A 11 9.32 9.83 -10.27
CA ARG A 11 9.88 8.61 -10.86
C ARG A 11 9.47 7.36 -10.08
N LYS A 12 9.46 7.42 -8.75
CA LYS A 12 9.07 6.32 -7.86
C LYS A 12 7.62 5.88 -8.07
N VAL A 13 6.68 6.83 -8.18
CA VAL A 13 5.27 6.52 -8.39
C VAL A 13 5.06 5.86 -9.74
N LEU A 14 5.67 6.42 -10.79
CA LEU A 14 5.54 5.89 -12.15
C LEU A 14 6.14 4.49 -12.30
N THR A 15 7.37 4.27 -11.79
CA THR A 15 8.02 2.96 -11.92
C THR A 15 7.36 1.87 -11.09
N LYS A 16 6.84 2.19 -9.90
CA LYS A 16 6.09 1.23 -9.09
C LYS A 16 4.82 0.79 -9.81
N ARG A 17 4.00 1.75 -10.27
CA ARG A 17 2.76 1.46 -11.00
C ARG A 17 3.02 0.67 -12.27
N ALA A 18 4.02 1.05 -13.07
CA ALA A 18 4.36 0.31 -14.28
C ALA A 18 4.81 -1.14 -14.02
N ARG A 19 5.49 -1.39 -12.88
CA ARG A 19 5.92 -2.75 -12.50
C ARG A 19 4.77 -3.60 -12.00
N GLU A 20 3.85 -3.01 -11.23
CA GLU A 20 2.75 -3.72 -10.57
C GLU A 20 1.51 -3.83 -11.47
N ALA A 21 1.40 -2.98 -12.49
CA ALA A 21 0.30 -3.01 -13.44
C ALA A 21 0.34 -4.29 -14.26
N LYS A 22 -0.73 -5.08 -14.16
CA LYS A 22 -1.00 -6.25 -15.00
C LYS A 22 -2.39 -6.11 -15.60
N ALA A 23 -2.56 -5.10 -16.44
CA ALA A 23 -3.86 -4.70 -16.98
C ALA A 23 -4.57 -5.88 -17.65
N ASP A 24 -3.84 -6.66 -18.45
CA ASP A 24 -4.39 -7.81 -19.17
C ASP A 24 -4.94 -8.87 -18.20
N GLN A 25 -4.19 -9.20 -17.14
CA GLN A 25 -4.64 -10.18 -16.13
C GLN A 25 -5.85 -9.69 -15.33
N VAL A 26 -5.93 -8.38 -15.08
CA VAL A 26 -7.10 -7.79 -14.42
C VAL A 26 -8.32 -7.90 -15.32
N GLN A 27 -8.18 -7.64 -16.62
CA GLN A 27 -9.29 -7.75 -17.56
C GLN A 27 -9.74 -9.20 -17.73
N GLU A 28 -8.82 -10.14 -17.91
CA GLU A 28 -9.13 -11.57 -17.97
C GLU A 28 -9.89 -12.06 -16.73
N TYR A 29 -9.53 -11.56 -15.55
CA TYR A 29 -10.21 -11.90 -14.31
C TYR A 29 -11.63 -11.33 -14.23
N ILE A 30 -11.85 -10.10 -14.72
CA ILE A 30 -13.17 -9.47 -14.79
C ILE A 30 -14.07 -10.23 -15.76
N ASP A 31 -13.56 -10.54 -16.96
CA ASP A 31 -14.31 -11.27 -17.99
C ASP A 31 -14.71 -12.67 -17.50
N TRP A 32 -13.86 -13.30 -16.67
CA TRP A 32 -14.18 -14.58 -16.03
C TRP A 32 -15.27 -14.47 -14.96
N LEU A 33 -15.33 -13.36 -14.22
CA LEU A 33 -16.32 -13.13 -13.16
C LEU A 33 -17.70 -12.71 -13.69
N GLU A 34 -17.74 -11.97 -14.79
CA GLU A 34 -18.95 -11.36 -15.37
C GLU A 34 -20.13 -12.36 -15.56
N PRO A 35 -19.93 -13.63 -15.98
CA PRO A 35 -21.03 -14.57 -16.14
C PRO A 35 -21.66 -15.05 -14.82
N PHE A 36 -20.94 -14.93 -13.70
CA PHE A 36 -21.33 -15.52 -12.41
C PHE A 36 -21.84 -14.48 -11.41
N TYR A 37 -21.35 -13.24 -11.52
CA TYR A 37 -21.65 -12.17 -10.57
C TYR A 37 -22.09 -10.93 -11.32
N SER A 38 -23.19 -10.33 -10.86
CA SER A 38 -23.76 -9.12 -11.48
C SER A 38 -23.73 -7.92 -10.54
N THR A 39 -23.63 -8.14 -9.23
CA THR A 39 -23.64 -7.04 -8.24
C THR A 39 -22.56 -7.22 -7.17
N PRO A 40 -22.01 -6.12 -6.60
CA PRO A 40 -20.97 -6.18 -5.57
C PRO A 40 -21.41 -6.87 -4.27
N GLU A 41 -22.70 -6.81 -3.93
CA GLU A 41 -23.28 -7.40 -2.72
C GLU A 41 -23.17 -8.94 -2.72
N GLN A 42 -22.92 -9.55 -3.88
CA GLN A 42 -22.69 -10.98 -4.02
C GLN A 42 -21.27 -11.40 -3.62
N LEU A 43 -20.36 -10.45 -3.38
CA LEU A 43 -18.95 -10.70 -3.16
C LEU A 43 -18.55 -10.44 -1.70
N VAL A 44 -17.75 -11.35 -1.16
CA VAL A 44 -17.07 -11.16 0.12
C VAL A 44 -15.57 -11.17 -0.14
N PHE A 45 -14.92 -10.06 0.19
CA PHE A 45 -13.48 -9.89 0.01
C PHE A 45 -12.74 -10.37 1.25
N LEU A 46 -11.87 -11.36 1.07
CA LEU A 46 -11.01 -11.89 2.12
C LEU A 46 -9.58 -11.40 1.88
N ASN A 47 -8.93 -10.90 2.93
CA ASN A 47 -7.51 -10.59 2.86
C ASN A 47 -6.82 -10.88 4.20
N GLU A 48 -5.63 -11.46 4.11
CA GLU A 48 -4.74 -11.60 5.26
C GLU A 48 -3.83 -10.37 5.37
N THR A 49 -3.75 -9.82 6.57
CA THR A 49 -2.78 -8.78 6.92
C THR A 49 -2.00 -9.19 8.15
N ALA A 50 -0.72 -8.86 8.20
CA ALA A 50 0.10 -9.09 9.38
C ALA A 50 0.55 -7.74 9.93
N LYS A 51 0.34 -7.52 11.22
CA LYS A 51 0.91 -6.39 11.93
C LYS A 51 2.18 -6.87 12.61
N ASP A 52 3.29 -6.31 12.16
CA ASP A 52 4.59 -6.52 12.76
C ASP A 52 4.98 -5.32 13.59
N SER A 53 5.04 -5.50 14.91
CA SER A 53 5.46 -4.44 15.84
C SER A 53 6.99 -4.28 15.90
N ARG A 54 7.73 -4.98 15.03
CA ARG A 54 9.16 -4.75 14.75
C ARG A 54 9.42 -3.50 13.92
N ASP A 55 8.42 -3.00 13.20
CA ASP A 55 8.57 -1.87 12.29
C ASP A 55 8.70 -0.58 13.10
N GLY A 56 9.94 -0.26 13.49
CA GLY A 56 10.28 1.05 14.00
C GLY A 56 9.87 2.10 12.97
N GLU A 57 9.12 3.11 13.41
CA GLU A 57 8.74 4.20 12.53
C GLU A 57 9.99 4.84 11.91
N ARG A 58 9.99 4.98 10.58
CA ARG A 58 11.02 5.76 9.90
C ARG A 58 10.88 7.22 10.31
N ARG A 59 11.68 7.67 11.27
CA ARG A 59 11.73 9.08 11.67
C ARG A 59 12.73 9.85 10.82
N TYR A 60 12.33 11.05 10.42
CA TYR A 60 13.20 12.00 9.77
C TYR A 60 13.67 13.00 10.81
N SER A 61 14.96 13.31 10.80
CA SER A 61 15.55 14.37 11.61
C SER A 61 16.45 15.23 10.73
N TRP A 62 16.71 16.45 11.19
CA TRP A 62 17.55 17.41 10.48
C TRP A 62 18.91 17.46 11.14
N SER A 63 19.96 17.34 10.33
CA SER A 63 21.35 17.52 10.76
C SER A 63 22.07 18.42 9.76
N LYS A 64 23.23 18.96 10.17
CA LYS A 64 24.12 19.65 9.23
C LYS A 64 24.55 18.68 8.14
N ARG A 65 24.78 19.19 6.93
CA ARG A 65 25.32 18.41 5.81
C ARG A 65 26.60 17.69 6.27
N ASN A 66 26.71 16.40 5.93
CA ASN A 66 27.79 15.49 6.37
C ASN A 66 27.79 15.13 7.86
N THR A 67 26.71 15.40 8.61
CA THR A 67 26.55 14.95 10.00
C THR A 67 25.44 13.90 10.07
N PRO A 68 25.65 12.73 10.68
CA PRO A 68 24.58 11.76 10.89
C PRO A 68 23.45 12.34 11.74
N ALA A 69 22.21 12.16 11.29
CA ALA A 69 21.03 12.53 12.05
C ALA A 69 20.64 11.32 12.93
N VAL A 70 20.89 11.40 14.23
CA VAL A 70 20.68 10.29 15.17
C VAL A 70 19.36 10.51 15.92
N VAL A 71 18.46 9.52 15.87
CA VAL A 71 17.20 9.52 16.61
C VAL A 71 17.16 8.28 17.50
N THR A 72 17.10 8.50 18.81
CA THR A 72 16.92 7.42 19.79
C THR A 72 15.46 7.01 19.80
N LEU A 73 15.19 5.71 19.69
CA LEU A 73 13.84 5.15 19.77
C LEU A 73 13.76 4.15 20.93
N PRO A 74 12.66 4.16 21.71
CA PRO A 74 12.37 3.05 22.59
C PRO A 74 12.02 1.84 21.73
N PHE A 75 12.97 0.93 21.55
CA PHE A 75 12.73 -0.32 20.83
C PHE A 75 12.07 -1.32 21.78
N VAL A 76 10.74 -1.35 21.78
CA VAL A 76 9.97 -2.39 22.46
C VAL A 76 9.57 -3.43 21.42
N ARG A 77 10.07 -4.65 21.58
CA ARG A 77 9.70 -5.77 20.71
C ARG A 77 8.28 -6.22 21.08
N GLY A 78 7.31 -5.93 20.23
CA GLY A 78 5.98 -6.53 20.33
C GLY A 78 5.92 -7.88 19.61
N GLU A 79 4.79 -8.57 19.79
CA GLU A 79 4.48 -9.81 19.08
C GLU A 79 3.95 -9.51 17.67
N ARG A 80 4.28 -10.39 16.72
CA ARG A 80 3.69 -10.36 15.37
C ARG A 80 2.32 -11.01 15.43
N VAL A 81 1.32 -10.32 14.91
CA VAL A 81 -0.05 -10.83 14.82
C VAL A 81 -0.46 -10.89 13.35
N SER A 82 -1.10 -11.99 12.95
CA SER A 82 -1.81 -12.11 11.68
C SER A 82 -3.30 -11.90 11.91
N VAL A 83 -3.95 -11.26 10.95
CA VAL A 83 -5.37 -10.94 10.97
C VAL A 83 -5.94 -11.31 9.60
N LEU A 84 -6.95 -12.18 9.59
CA LEU A 84 -7.76 -12.45 8.41
C LEU A 84 -9.02 -11.58 8.51
N ALA A 85 -9.20 -10.68 7.55
CA ALA A 85 -10.36 -9.81 7.49
C ALA A 85 -11.27 -10.22 6.33
N ALA A 86 -12.57 -10.13 6.58
CA ALA A 86 -13.62 -10.26 5.58
C ALA A 86 -14.38 -8.93 5.47
N MET A 87 -14.68 -8.51 4.25
CA MET A 87 -15.47 -7.31 3.97
C MET A 87 -16.51 -7.61 2.90
N SER A 88 -17.76 -7.21 3.17
CA SER A 88 -18.88 -7.15 2.22
C SER A 88 -19.37 -5.70 2.09
N THR A 89 -20.20 -5.44 1.08
CA THR A 89 -20.82 -4.12 0.85
C THR A 89 -22.21 -3.96 1.48
N ASP A 90 -22.70 -4.98 2.19
CA ASP A 90 -23.95 -4.98 2.96
C ASP A 90 -23.92 -4.06 4.21
#